data_AF-M0ZWV3-F1
#
_entry.id   AF-M0ZWV3-F1
#
_cell.length_a   1.000
_cell.length_b   1.000
_cell.length_c   1.000
_cell.angle_alpha   90.00
_cell.angle_beta   90.00
_cell.angle_gamma   90.00
#
_symmetry.space_group_name_H-M   'P 1'
#
loop_
_entity.id
_entity.type
_entity.pdbx_description
1 polymer ?
#
loop_
_entity_poly.entity_id
_entity_poly.type
_entity_poly.pdbx_seq_one_letter_code
_entity_poly.pdbx_strand_id
1 'polypeptide(L)'
;MTKFCNGICLFFILICVIWAPMLMYSSGNPTNIANPVNDVRVQLDIKEKSGGRLTLYQTTLCEMIPFNQLHDDLNLDPNNYLYAYNINDIQLICCQPDANTLWLVPDVVQRRFILSLKDMEVKFSWVLTRDRPKDKEVVKYERTLDPVDCPKPWEVKKVLNGSTNSFRACNIYPRYIRVTGSGEVRTIEEEANGVSADIILNRGVSEWWSFHDINSLDVKGCGGLRGPMAIIVSEETPQGLLGETLSKFSIWGLYITFVLAVGRFIRLQCSDLRMRIPYENLPSCDRLIAICEDIYAARAEGELVVEEILYWTLVKIYRSPHMLLEYTKSD
;
A
#
# COMPACT_ATOMS: atom_id res chain seq x y z
N MET A 1 33.24 -17.55 38.64
CA MET A 1 33.66 -16.88 37.39
C MET A 1 32.88 -17.38 36.18
N THR A 2 33.00 -18.66 35.78
CA THR A 2 32.36 -19.22 34.56
C THR A 2 30.83 -19.08 34.52
N LYS A 3 30.12 -19.45 35.60
CA LYS A 3 28.65 -19.34 35.68
C LYS A 3 28.15 -17.89 35.51
N PHE A 4 28.87 -16.94 36.11
CA PHE A 4 28.56 -15.52 36.04
C PHE A 4 28.80 -14.97 34.62
N CYS A 5 29.93 -15.33 34.02
CA CYS A 5 30.26 -14.95 32.64
C CYS A 5 29.25 -15.52 31.64
N ASN A 6 28.88 -16.80 31.76
CA ASN A 6 27.90 -17.44 30.87
C ASN A 6 26.51 -16.84 31.03
N GLY A 7 26.08 -16.57 32.28
CA GLY A 7 24.79 -15.93 32.55
C GLY A 7 24.70 -14.52 31.96
N ILE A 8 25.76 -13.72 32.13
CA ILE A 8 25.85 -12.37 31.55
C ILE A 8 25.87 -12.42 30.03
N CYS A 9 26.63 -13.35 29.44
CA CYS A 9 26.69 -13.51 27.99
C CYS A 9 25.31 -13.82 27.39
N LEU A 10 24.58 -14.78 27.97
CA LEU A 10 23.21 -15.11 27.55
C LEU A 10 22.24 -13.93 27.71
N PHE A 11 22.37 -13.17 28.81
CA PHE A 11 21.56 -11.99 29.05
C PHE A 11 21.79 -10.91 27.98
N PHE A 12 23.05 -10.62 27.63
CA PHE A 12 23.36 -9.67 26.57
C PHE A 12 22.87 -10.15 25.20
N ILE A 13 23.02 -11.44 24.89
CA ILE A 13 22.49 -12.00 23.63
C ILE A 13 20.97 -11.79 23.56
N LEU A 14 20.24 -12.07 24.64
CA LEU A 14 18.79 -11.88 24.69
C LEU A 14 18.41 -10.40 24.50
N ILE A 15 19.12 -9.49 25.14
CA ILE A 15 18.92 -8.04 24.94
C ILE A 15 19.16 -7.67 23.48
N CYS A 16 20.27 -8.11 22.89
CA CYS A 16 20.58 -7.83 21.49
C CYS A 16 19.49 -8.36 20.56
N VAL A 17 18.97 -9.57 20.79
CA VAL A 17 17.88 -10.14 19.97
C VAL A 17 16.60 -9.29 20.05
N ILE A 18 16.26 -8.78 21.22
CA ILE A 18 15.03 -7.98 21.41
C ILE A 18 15.24 -6.54 20.90
N TRP A 19 16.39 -5.94 21.14
CA TRP A 19 16.65 -4.52 20.88
C TRP A 19 17.25 -4.25 19.50
N ALA A 20 18.04 -5.16 18.93
CA ALA A 20 18.68 -4.93 17.62
C ALA A 20 17.66 -4.66 16.50
N PRO A 21 16.52 -5.38 16.40
CA PRO A 21 15.49 -5.02 15.43
C PRO A 21 14.96 -3.60 15.63
N MET A 22 14.68 -3.21 16.89
CA MET A 22 14.21 -1.86 17.22
C MET A 22 15.24 -0.79 16.83
N LEU A 23 16.53 -1.03 17.09
CA LEU A 23 17.61 -0.14 16.71
C LEU A 23 17.80 -0.06 15.20
N MET A 24 17.69 -1.18 14.47
CA MET A 24 17.73 -1.17 13.01
C MET A 24 16.56 -0.39 12.40
N TYR A 25 15.36 -0.42 12.99
CA TYR A 25 14.25 0.41 12.53
C TYR A 25 14.41 1.89 12.87
N SER A 26 14.98 2.21 14.03
CA SER A 26 15.24 3.59 14.44
C SER A 26 16.39 4.23 13.63
N SER A 27 17.45 3.46 13.33
CA SER A 27 18.62 3.93 12.58
C SER A 27 18.44 3.83 11.07
N GLY A 28 17.72 2.82 10.59
CA GLY A 28 17.37 2.63 9.20
C GLY A 28 16.13 3.43 8.82
N ASN A 29 16.09 4.73 9.17
CA ASN A 29 15.05 5.61 8.67
C ASN A 29 15.10 5.49 7.14
N PRO A 30 14.10 4.86 6.51
CA PRO A 30 14.11 4.74 5.07
C PRO A 30 14.20 6.17 4.54
N THR A 31 15.09 6.40 3.57
CA THR A 31 15.11 7.68 2.87
C THR A 31 13.73 7.81 2.24
N ASN A 32 12.87 8.59 2.89
CA ASN A 32 11.58 8.97 2.36
C ASN A 32 11.91 9.85 1.15
N ILE A 33 11.33 9.49 0.02
CA ILE A 33 11.48 10.28 -1.19
C ILE A 33 10.11 10.77 -1.63
N ALA A 34 10.14 11.88 -2.36
CA ALA A 34 9.00 12.37 -3.11
C ALA A 34 8.44 11.26 -4.01
N ASN A 35 7.12 11.11 -4.02
CA ASN A 35 6.42 10.08 -4.76
C ASN A 35 5.35 10.74 -5.64
N PRO A 36 5.76 11.41 -6.72
CA PRO A 36 4.85 12.17 -7.57
C PRO A 36 3.80 11.27 -8.23
N VAL A 37 2.66 11.88 -8.56
CA VAL A 37 1.60 11.30 -9.37
C VAL A 37 2.06 11.27 -10.83
N ASN A 38 1.93 10.10 -11.44
CA ASN A 38 2.40 9.78 -12.80
C ASN A 38 1.27 9.70 -13.82
N ASP A 39 0.04 9.40 -13.39
CA ASP A 39 -1.14 9.37 -14.25
C ASP A 39 -2.40 9.82 -13.49
N VAL A 40 -3.31 10.47 -14.21
CA VAL A 40 -4.50 11.08 -13.63
C VAL A 40 -5.70 10.88 -14.55
N ARG A 41 -6.80 10.44 -13.97
CA ARG A 41 -8.09 10.33 -14.65
C ARG A 41 -9.17 11.07 -13.87
N VAL A 42 -9.92 11.90 -14.59
CA VAL A 42 -11.08 12.61 -14.07
C VAL A 42 -12.33 12.02 -14.68
N GLN A 43 -13.36 11.86 -13.86
CA GLN A 43 -14.67 11.42 -14.33
C GLN A 43 -15.80 12.12 -13.58
N LEU A 44 -16.79 12.61 -14.34
CA LEU A 44 -18.02 13.20 -13.85
C LEU A 44 -19.21 12.36 -14.35
N ASP A 45 -19.95 11.80 -13.40
CA ASP A 45 -21.12 10.98 -13.65
C ASP A 45 -22.39 11.68 -13.14
N ILE A 46 -23.49 11.49 -13.87
CA ILE A 46 -24.83 11.77 -13.38
C ILE A 46 -25.53 10.44 -13.13
N LYS A 47 -26.15 10.32 -11.97
CA LYS A 47 -26.87 9.14 -11.53
C LYS A 47 -28.26 9.52 -11.06
N GLU A 48 -29.25 8.71 -11.38
CA GLU A 48 -30.57 8.82 -10.74
C GLU A 48 -30.58 7.95 -9.48
N LYS A 49 -31.13 8.45 -8.36
CA LYS A 49 -31.12 7.71 -7.08
C LYS A 49 -31.79 6.35 -7.17
N SER A 50 -32.86 6.25 -7.96
CA SER A 50 -33.64 5.02 -8.16
C SER A 50 -33.00 4.03 -9.15
N GLY A 51 -31.94 4.42 -9.86
CA GLY A 51 -31.18 3.55 -10.76
C GLY A 51 -30.86 4.19 -12.10
N GLY A 52 -29.69 3.83 -12.66
CA GLY A 52 -29.17 4.36 -13.92
C GLY A 52 -28.08 5.42 -13.71
N ARG A 53 -27.02 5.34 -14.50
CA ARG A 53 -25.86 6.24 -14.46
C ARG A 53 -25.40 6.53 -15.89
N LEU A 54 -25.13 7.79 -16.18
CA LEU A 54 -24.45 8.22 -17.39
C LEU A 54 -23.18 8.98 -17.02
N THR A 55 -22.08 8.62 -17.67
CA THR A 55 -20.84 9.38 -17.61
C THR A 55 -20.95 10.52 -18.60
N LEU A 56 -20.83 11.76 -18.10
CA LEU A 56 -20.85 12.94 -18.96
C LEU A 56 -19.45 13.23 -19.45
N TYR A 57 -18.54 13.47 -18.51
CA TYR A 57 -17.19 13.91 -18.81
C TYR A 57 -16.18 12.91 -18.28
N GLN A 58 -15.20 12.58 -19.12
CA GLN A 58 -14.04 11.80 -18.73
C GLN A 58 -12.83 12.29 -19.50
N THR A 59 -11.71 12.48 -18.81
CA THR A 59 -10.42 12.73 -19.44
C THR A 59 -9.30 12.01 -18.70
N THR A 60 -8.29 11.61 -19.45
CA THR A 60 -6.99 11.14 -18.96
C THR A 60 -5.85 12.02 -19.48
N LEU A 61 -6.17 13.04 -20.28
CA LEU A 61 -5.17 13.98 -20.80
C LEU A 61 -4.99 15.07 -19.76
N CYS A 62 -4.05 14.83 -18.84
CA CYS A 62 -3.67 15.77 -17.80
C CYS A 62 -2.15 15.95 -17.79
N GLU A 63 -1.72 17.17 -17.56
CA GLU A 63 -0.32 17.53 -17.35
C GLU A 63 -0.07 17.65 -15.85
N MET A 64 1.00 17.02 -15.37
CA MET A 64 1.43 17.06 -13.97
C MET A 64 2.68 17.91 -13.88
N ILE A 65 2.51 19.17 -13.47
CA ILE A 65 3.57 20.16 -13.42
C ILE A 65 4.15 20.18 -12.00
N PRO A 66 5.45 19.86 -11.82
CA PRO A 66 6.11 20.00 -10.53
C PRO A 66 6.07 21.44 -10.03
N PHE A 67 5.84 21.64 -8.73
CA PHE A 67 5.68 23.00 -8.18
C PHE A 67 6.94 23.86 -8.35
N ASN A 68 8.12 23.26 -8.38
CA ASN A 68 9.40 23.96 -8.61
C ASN A 68 9.58 24.52 -10.03
N GLN A 69 8.76 24.12 -11.00
CA GLN A 69 8.78 24.62 -12.38
C GLN A 69 7.75 25.74 -12.62
N LEU A 70 6.87 25.98 -11.65
CA LEU A 70 5.89 27.05 -11.72
C LEU A 70 6.59 28.39 -11.43
N HIS A 71 6.26 29.42 -12.20
CA HIS A 71 6.87 30.74 -12.03
C HIS A 71 6.40 31.38 -10.73
N ASP A 72 7.30 32.03 -9.99
CA ASP A 72 7.03 32.67 -8.69
C ASP A 72 5.93 33.75 -8.74
N ASP A 73 5.62 34.27 -9.94
CA ASP A 73 4.58 35.26 -10.15
C ASP A 73 3.14 34.71 -10.02
N LEU A 74 2.96 33.38 -9.95
CA LEU A 74 1.65 32.76 -9.79
C LEU A 74 1.29 32.59 -8.31
N ASN A 75 0.25 33.30 -7.85
CA ASN A 75 -0.31 33.10 -6.51
C ASN A 75 -1.26 31.88 -6.48
N LEU A 76 -0.68 30.67 -6.46
CA LEU A 76 -1.40 29.40 -6.44
C LEU A 76 -1.91 28.98 -5.06
N ASP A 77 -1.47 29.65 -3.99
CA ASP A 77 -1.85 29.35 -2.62
C ASP A 77 -2.09 30.64 -1.80
N PRO A 78 -3.16 31.39 -2.10
CA PRO A 78 -3.43 32.67 -1.45
C PRO A 78 -3.66 32.56 0.06
N ASN A 79 -4.06 31.37 0.53
CA ASN A 79 -4.37 31.09 1.94
C ASN A 79 -3.23 30.39 2.68
N ASN A 80 -2.09 30.15 2.02
CA ASN A 80 -0.89 29.55 2.59
C ASN A 80 -1.10 28.12 3.18
N TYR A 81 -1.95 27.30 2.54
CA TYR A 81 -2.20 25.91 2.90
C TYR A 81 -1.00 24.98 2.65
N LEU A 82 -0.11 25.35 1.73
CA LEU A 82 0.99 24.52 1.24
C LEU A 82 2.30 24.74 2.00
N TYR A 83 2.41 25.79 2.82
CA TYR A 83 3.64 26.16 3.55
C TYR A 83 4.23 25.04 4.42
N ALA A 84 3.39 24.13 4.93
CA ALA A 84 3.82 23.02 5.77
C ALA A 84 4.45 21.85 4.98
N TYR A 85 4.39 21.88 3.65
CA TYR A 85 4.79 20.77 2.79
C TYR A 85 6.05 21.10 2.00
N ASN A 86 6.78 20.06 1.62
CA ASN A 86 7.98 20.19 0.79
C ASN A 86 7.58 20.49 -0.66
N ILE A 87 8.29 21.42 -1.30
CA ILE A 87 8.05 21.81 -2.70
C ILE A 87 8.11 20.61 -3.66
N ASN A 88 8.97 19.63 -3.37
CA ASN A 88 9.13 18.43 -4.21
C ASN A 88 7.93 17.48 -4.15
N ASP A 89 7.08 17.59 -3.12
CA ASP A 89 5.91 16.74 -2.92
C ASP A 89 4.64 17.33 -3.57
N ILE A 90 4.74 18.56 -4.06
CA ILE A 90 3.62 19.33 -4.59
C ILE A 90 3.63 19.29 -6.11
N GLN A 91 2.47 19.00 -6.70
CA GLN A 91 2.25 19.04 -8.14
C GLN A 91 0.96 19.78 -8.46
N LEU A 92 0.99 20.58 -9.51
CA LEU A 92 -0.19 21.14 -10.14
C LEU A 92 -0.66 20.18 -11.23
N ILE A 93 -1.92 19.79 -11.18
CA ILE A 93 -2.55 18.94 -12.19
C ILE A 93 -3.46 19.80 -13.05
N CYS A 94 -3.22 19.75 -14.35
CA CYS A 94 -3.92 20.51 -15.37
C CYS A 94 -4.54 19.55 -16.39
N CYS A 95 -5.84 19.29 -16.32
CA CYS A 95 -6.53 18.42 -17.26
C CYS A 95 -7.13 19.19 -18.45
N GLN A 96 -7.25 18.52 -19.61
CA GLN A 96 -7.91 19.09 -20.79
C GLN A 96 -9.39 19.40 -20.51
N PRO A 97 -9.92 20.56 -20.93
CA PRO A 97 -11.33 20.91 -20.71
C PRO A 97 -12.30 20.02 -21.48
N ASP A 98 -11.91 19.54 -22.67
CA ASP A 98 -12.73 18.61 -23.45
C ASP A 98 -12.51 17.16 -23.01
N ALA A 99 -13.58 16.37 -23.01
CA ALA A 99 -13.48 14.93 -22.76
C ALA A 99 -12.64 14.25 -23.85
N ASN A 100 -11.83 13.26 -23.44
CA ASN A 100 -11.08 12.44 -24.39
C ASN A 100 -11.94 11.34 -25.05
N THR A 101 -13.23 11.28 -24.72
CA THR A 101 -14.20 10.31 -25.21
C THR A 101 -15.39 11.03 -25.83
N LEU A 102 -15.88 10.49 -26.96
CA LEU A 102 -17.12 10.94 -27.58
C LEU A 102 -18.32 10.44 -26.78
N TRP A 103 -19.39 11.23 -26.77
CA TRP A 103 -20.63 10.90 -26.10
C TRP A 103 -21.54 10.07 -27.01
N LEU A 104 -21.34 8.75 -26.98
CA LEU A 104 -22.08 7.79 -27.80
C LEU A 104 -23.18 7.11 -26.99
N VAL A 105 -24.22 7.86 -26.62
CA VAL A 105 -25.41 7.32 -25.94
C VAL A 105 -26.55 7.21 -26.96
N PRO A 106 -27.10 6.01 -27.22
CA PRO A 106 -28.23 5.87 -28.14
C PRO A 106 -29.44 6.71 -27.70
N ASP A 107 -30.10 7.37 -28.66
CA ASP A 107 -31.28 8.21 -28.43
C ASP A 107 -32.34 7.56 -27.52
N VAL A 108 -32.59 6.26 -27.70
CA VAL A 108 -33.60 5.52 -26.92
C VAL A 108 -33.20 5.46 -25.44
N VAL A 109 -31.90 5.28 -25.16
CA VAL A 109 -31.36 5.26 -23.79
C VAL A 109 -31.42 6.67 -23.20
N GLN A 110 -31.00 7.68 -23.97
CA GLN A 110 -31.03 9.07 -23.54
C GLN A 110 -32.45 9.52 -23.19
N ARG A 111 -33.45 9.26 -24.05
CA ARG A 111 -34.86 9.62 -23.79
C ARG A 111 -35.40 8.91 -22.55
N ARG A 112 -35.09 7.62 -22.35
CA ARG A 112 -35.48 6.88 -21.15
C ARG A 112 -34.85 7.47 -19.89
N PHE A 113 -33.58 7.85 -19.95
CA PHE A 113 -32.87 8.48 -18.85
C PHE A 113 -33.45 9.86 -18.50
N ILE A 114 -33.77 10.68 -19.50
CA ILE A 114 -34.42 11.99 -19.32
C ILE A 114 -35.79 11.83 -18.62
N LEU A 115 -36.56 10.80 -18.98
CA LEU A 115 -37.85 10.50 -18.36
C LEU A 115 -37.72 10.00 -16.92
N SER A 116 -36.69 9.20 -16.64
CA SER A 116 -36.43 8.69 -15.29
C SER A 116 -35.85 9.74 -14.35
N LEU A 117 -35.21 10.80 -14.88
CA LEU A 117 -34.53 11.81 -14.07
C LEU A 117 -35.52 12.60 -13.19
N LYS A 118 -35.65 12.25 -11.91
CA LYS A 118 -36.51 12.93 -10.93
C LYS A 118 -35.67 13.44 -9.77
N ASP A 119 -34.87 12.57 -9.19
CA ASP A 119 -33.96 12.85 -8.09
C ASP A 119 -32.54 12.38 -8.46
N MET A 120 -31.70 13.37 -8.76
CA MET A 120 -30.42 13.20 -9.41
C MET A 120 -29.28 13.41 -8.41
N GLU A 121 -28.24 12.60 -8.55
CA GLU A 121 -26.96 12.73 -7.88
C GLU A 121 -25.88 12.96 -8.92
N VAL A 122 -25.05 13.97 -8.69
CA VAL A 122 -23.83 14.17 -9.48
C VAL A 122 -22.67 13.62 -8.68
N LYS A 123 -21.88 12.76 -9.32
CA LYS A 123 -20.70 12.14 -8.71
C LYS A 123 -19.47 12.55 -9.49
N PHE A 124 -18.48 13.05 -8.79
CA PHE A 124 -17.19 13.39 -9.33
C PHE A 124 -16.11 12.47 -8.76
N SER A 125 -15.11 12.11 -9.58
CA SER A 125 -13.99 11.29 -9.13
C SER A 125 -12.67 11.66 -9.77
N TRP A 126 -11.63 11.71 -8.93
CA TRP A 126 -10.22 11.66 -9.35
C TRP A 126 -9.70 10.24 -9.14
N VAL A 127 -9.00 9.71 -10.13
CA VAL A 127 -8.19 8.50 -10.01
C VAL A 127 -6.74 8.92 -10.27
N LEU A 128 -5.91 8.77 -9.24
CA LEU A 128 -4.52 9.22 -9.22
C LEU A 128 -3.62 7.98 -9.14
N THR A 129 -2.63 7.90 -10.01
CA THR A 129 -1.71 6.76 -10.06
C THR A 129 -0.29 7.23 -9.78
N ARG A 130 0.42 6.51 -8.91
CA ARG A 130 1.80 6.78 -8.47
C ARG A 130 2.55 5.46 -8.30
N ASP A 131 3.88 5.47 -8.30
CA ASP A 131 4.67 4.23 -8.31
C ASP A 131 4.70 3.48 -6.97
N ARG A 132 4.43 4.19 -5.87
CA ARG A 132 4.46 3.71 -4.49
C ARG A 132 3.28 4.25 -3.68
N PRO A 133 2.95 3.66 -2.52
CA PRO A 133 3.41 2.37 -2.03
C PRO A 133 2.89 1.24 -2.91
N LYS A 134 3.58 0.09 -2.85
CA LYS A 134 3.15 -1.11 -3.58
C LYS A 134 1.81 -1.62 -3.03
N ASP A 135 0.99 -2.14 -3.93
CA ASP A 135 -0.40 -2.55 -3.68
C ASP A 135 -1.37 -1.38 -3.38
N LYS A 136 -0.90 -0.13 -3.53
CA LYS A 136 -1.61 1.13 -3.26
C LYS A 136 -1.24 2.24 -4.24
N GLU A 137 -0.85 1.84 -5.44
CA GLU A 137 -0.41 2.73 -6.52
C GLU A 137 -1.55 3.61 -7.03
N VAL A 138 -2.76 3.04 -7.09
CA VAL A 138 -3.96 3.74 -7.57
C VAL A 138 -4.79 4.21 -6.39
N VAL A 139 -4.96 5.51 -6.28
CA VAL A 139 -5.74 6.17 -5.23
C VAL A 139 -6.94 6.84 -5.87
N LYS A 140 -8.13 6.59 -5.31
CA LYS A 140 -9.39 7.16 -5.81
C LYS A 140 -9.96 8.15 -4.81
N TYR A 141 -10.21 9.37 -5.27
CA TYR A 141 -11.08 10.34 -4.61
C TYR A 141 -12.44 10.33 -5.28
N GLU A 142 -13.51 10.33 -4.50
CA GLU A 142 -14.86 10.33 -5.01
C GLU A 142 -15.74 11.18 -4.11
N ARG A 143 -16.48 12.12 -4.72
CA ARG A 143 -17.43 12.99 -4.02
C ARG A 143 -18.77 12.95 -4.73
N THR A 144 -19.83 12.82 -3.95
CA THR A 144 -21.20 13.05 -4.43
C THR A 144 -21.56 14.47 -4.01
N LEU A 145 -22.05 15.28 -4.96
CA LEU A 145 -22.38 16.67 -4.69
C LEU A 145 -23.60 16.76 -3.77
N ASP A 146 -23.58 17.75 -2.88
CA ASP A 146 -24.73 18.05 -2.04
C ASP A 146 -25.90 18.56 -2.88
N PRO A 147 -27.16 18.36 -2.45
CA PRO A 147 -28.33 18.79 -3.21
C PRO A 147 -28.38 20.29 -3.53
N VAL A 148 -27.71 21.12 -2.73
CA VAL A 148 -27.61 22.58 -2.93
C VAL A 148 -26.65 22.93 -4.08
N ASP A 149 -25.59 22.15 -4.23
CA ASP A 149 -24.53 22.32 -5.22
C ASP A 149 -24.83 21.59 -6.54
N CYS A 150 -25.77 20.65 -6.50
CA CYS A 150 -26.26 19.94 -7.67
C CYS A 150 -27.06 20.84 -8.62
N PRO A 151 -26.86 20.69 -9.95
CA PRO A 151 -27.73 21.32 -10.93
C PRO A 151 -29.16 20.78 -10.79
N LYS A 152 -30.15 21.62 -11.10
CA LYS A 152 -31.55 21.19 -11.00
C LYS A 152 -31.83 20.17 -12.11
N PRO A 153 -32.62 19.11 -11.86
CA PRO A 153 -32.90 18.09 -12.88
C PRO A 153 -33.43 18.65 -14.20
N TRP A 154 -34.21 19.73 -14.17
CA TRP A 154 -34.73 20.37 -15.38
C TRP A 154 -33.66 21.09 -16.22
N GLU A 155 -32.57 21.57 -15.62
CA GLU A 155 -31.44 22.18 -16.34
C GLU A 155 -30.71 21.12 -17.16
N VAL A 156 -30.41 19.98 -16.53
CA VAL A 156 -29.79 18.84 -17.21
C VAL A 156 -30.69 18.32 -18.32
N LYS A 157 -32.01 18.21 -18.08
CA LYS A 157 -32.97 17.82 -19.13
C LYS A 157 -32.99 18.78 -20.31
N LYS A 158 -32.92 20.10 -20.08
CA LYS A 158 -32.84 21.10 -21.15
C LYS A 158 -31.58 20.93 -21.99
N VAL A 159 -30.45 20.62 -21.34
CA VAL A 159 -29.19 20.36 -22.04
C VAL A 159 -29.26 19.09 -22.87
N LEU A 160 -29.76 18.00 -22.29
CA LEU A 160 -29.91 16.73 -23.02
C LEU A 160 -30.90 16.83 -24.18
N ASN A 161 -32.01 17.56 -24.02
CA ASN A 161 -32.98 17.81 -25.10
C ASN A 161 -32.48 18.80 -26.17
N GLY A 162 -31.37 19.49 -25.94
CA GLY A 162 -30.80 20.45 -26.89
C GLY A 162 -31.43 21.84 -26.87
N SER A 163 -32.19 22.17 -25.82
CA SER A 163 -32.72 23.52 -25.62
C SER A 163 -31.65 24.48 -25.09
N THR A 164 -30.67 23.96 -24.35
CA THR A 164 -29.49 24.67 -23.87
C THR A 164 -28.26 23.80 -24.11
N ASN A 165 -27.06 24.39 -24.07
CA ASN A 165 -25.81 23.64 -24.29
C ASN A 165 -25.03 23.40 -23.01
N SER A 166 -25.37 24.05 -21.90
CA SER A 166 -24.62 23.92 -20.65
C SER A 166 -25.49 24.04 -19.41
N PHE A 167 -24.97 23.50 -18.31
CA PHE A 167 -25.49 23.69 -16.96
C PHE A 167 -24.32 23.89 -15.99
N ARG A 168 -24.59 24.50 -14.84
CA ARG A 168 -23.58 24.80 -13.83
C ARG A 168 -23.64 23.80 -12.69
N ALA A 169 -22.49 23.31 -12.25
CA ALA A 169 -22.33 22.54 -11.02
C ALA A 169 -21.37 23.27 -10.09
N CYS A 170 -21.77 23.46 -8.83
CA CYS A 170 -20.97 24.18 -7.85
C CYS A 170 -20.23 23.19 -6.93
N ASN A 171 -19.14 23.64 -6.31
CA ASN A 171 -18.44 22.91 -5.24
C ASN A 171 -18.18 21.41 -5.55
N ILE A 172 -17.77 21.11 -6.79
CA ILE A 172 -17.68 19.75 -7.33
C ILE A 172 -16.61 18.94 -6.59
N TYR A 173 -15.45 19.56 -6.33
CA TYR A 173 -14.32 18.96 -5.64
C TYR A 173 -13.41 20.05 -5.05
N PRO A 174 -12.62 19.74 -4.02
CA PRO A 174 -11.69 20.68 -3.43
C PRO A 174 -10.41 20.84 -4.26
N ARG A 175 -9.86 22.05 -4.33
CA ARG A 175 -8.68 22.38 -5.12
C ARG A 175 -7.39 21.79 -4.54
N TYR A 176 -7.27 21.75 -3.21
CA TYR A 176 -6.08 21.25 -2.52
C TYR A 176 -6.33 19.88 -1.92
N ILE A 177 -5.57 18.90 -2.42
CA ILE A 177 -5.77 17.50 -2.11
C ILE A 177 -4.44 16.90 -1.63
N ARG A 178 -4.49 16.11 -0.55
CA ARG A 178 -3.37 15.33 -0.03
C ARG A 178 -3.57 13.85 -0.31
N VAL A 179 -2.59 13.22 -0.94
CA VAL A 179 -2.56 11.77 -1.19
C VAL A 179 -1.65 11.12 -0.16
N THR A 180 -2.21 10.23 0.66
CA THR A 180 -1.47 9.63 1.77
C THR A 180 -0.73 8.36 1.36
N GLY A 181 0.33 7.99 2.09
CA GLY A 181 0.98 6.69 2.00
C GLY A 181 0.05 5.52 2.36
N SER A 182 -1.07 5.76 3.05
CA SER A 182 -2.08 4.73 3.33
C SER A 182 -2.95 4.38 2.12
N GLY A 183 -2.89 5.17 1.03
CA GLY A 183 -3.74 5.01 -0.16
C GLY A 183 -5.08 5.72 -0.03
N GLU A 184 -5.16 6.77 0.78
CA GLU A 184 -6.36 7.60 0.95
C GLU A 184 -6.13 8.99 0.40
N VAL A 185 -7.22 9.65 0.02
CA VAL A 185 -7.22 11.07 -0.35
C VAL A 185 -7.84 11.89 0.77
N ARG A 186 -7.16 12.93 1.21
CA ARG A 186 -7.64 13.90 2.21
C ARG A 186 -7.70 15.30 1.61
N THR A 187 -8.67 16.08 2.06
CA THR A 187 -8.84 17.47 1.65
C THR A 187 -8.02 18.37 2.57
N ILE A 188 -7.35 19.38 2.02
CA ILE A 188 -6.53 20.32 2.82
C ILE A 188 -7.33 21.59 3.15
N GLU A 189 -8.18 22.03 2.23
CA GLU A 189 -9.03 23.22 2.40
C GLU A 189 -10.36 22.91 3.09
N GLU A 190 -11.03 23.98 3.55
CA GLU A 190 -12.41 23.92 4.04
C GLU A 190 -13.40 23.59 2.89
N GLU A 191 -14.42 22.78 3.17
CA GLU A 191 -15.35 22.23 2.17
C GLU A 191 -16.18 23.29 1.40
N ALA A 192 -16.19 24.54 1.85
CA ALA A 192 -16.97 25.63 1.24
C ALA A 192 -16.28 26.29 0.02
N ASN A 193 -14.99 26.05 -0.21
CA ASN A 193 -14.20 26.73 -1.26
C ASN A 193 -13.90 25.85 -2.49
N GLY A 194 -14.73 24.83 -2.76
CA GLY A 194 -14.48 23.92 -3.87
C GLY A 194 -14.66 24.53 -5.27
N VAL A 195 -14.23 23.76 -6.25
CA VAL A 195 -14.23 24.12 -7.67
C VAL A 195 -15.66 24.06 -8.24
N SER A 196 -16.10 25.15 -8.87
CA SER A 196 -17.36 25.23 -9.59
C SER A 196 -17.09 25.25 -11.09
N ALA A 197 -17.88 24.52 -11.88
CA ALA A 197 -17.67 24.39 -13.30
C ALA A 197 -18.96 24.48 -14.12
N ASP A 198 -18.82 24.99 -15.34
CA ASP A 198 -19.84 24.90 -16.38
C ASP A 198 -19.59 23.63 -17.20
N ILE A 199 -20.60 22.76 -17.24
CA ILE A 199 -20.58 21.49 -17.96
C ILE A 199 -21.30 21.69 -19.29
N ILE A 200 -20.59 21.53 -20.39
CA ILE A 200 -21.05 21.92 -21.73
C ILE A 200 -21.16 20.67 -22.60
N LEU A 201 -22.31 20.49 -23.26
CA LEU A 201 -22.50 19.49 -24.30
C LEU A 201 -22.28 20.14 -25.67
N ASN A 202 -21.18 19.81 -26.33
CA ASN A 202 -20.91 20.27 -27.68
C ASN A 202 -21.62 19.37 -28.69
N ARG A 203 -22.34 19.99 -29.61
CA ARG A 203 -23.12 19.32 -30.65
C ARG A 203 -22.51 19.65 -32.01
N GLY A 204 -21.62 18.78 -32.48
CA GLY A 204 -21.00 18.88 -33.81
C GLY A 204 -21.40 17.72 -34.71
N VAL A 205 -20.45 17.24 -35.52
CA VAL A 205 -20.58 15.96 -36.26
C VAL A 205 -20.68 14.77 -35.29
N SER A 206 -20.08 14.92 -34.11
CA SER A 206 -20.23 14.03 -32.97
C SER A 206 -20.47 14.88 -31.73
N GLU A 207 -21.10 14.31 -30.71
CA GLU A 207 -21.35 14.98 -29.45
C GLU A 207 -20.26 14.61 -28.42
N TRP A 208 -19.85 15.57 -27.60
CA TRP A 208 -18.93 15.35 -26.48
C TRP A 208 -19.17 16.38 -25.37
N TRP A 209 -18.71 16.05 -24.16
CA TRP A 209 -18.83 16.94 -23.01
C TRP A 209 -17.51 17.67 -22.75
N SER A 210 -17.62 18.91 -22.27
CA SER A 210 -16.51 19.71 -21.77
C SER A 210 -16.78 20.15 -20.33
N PHE A 211 -15.71 20.22 -19.56
CA PHE A 211 -15.68 20.71 -18.19
C PHE A 211 -14.89 22.02 -18.16
N HIS A 212 -15.56 23.13 -17.87
CA HIS A 212 -14.91 24.45 -17.76
C HIS A 212 -14.92 24.94 -16.32
N ASP A 213 -13.74 24.98 -15.67
CA ASP A 213 -13.57 25.57 -14.33
C ASP A 213 -13.81 27.09 -14.38
N ILE A 214 -14.81 27.55 -13.60
CA ILE A 214 -15.20 28.96 -13.48
C ILE A 214 -14.34 29.66 -12.43
N ASN A 215 -13.96 28.93 -11.38
CA ASN A 215 -13.14 29.41 -10.27
C ASN A 215 -11.66 29.22 -10.55
N SER A 216 -11.28 29.06 -11.83
CA SER A 216 -9.91 28.92 -12.31
C SER A 216 -9.04 30.06 -11.76
N LEU A 217 -8.34 29.81 -10.65
CA LEU A 217 -7.48 30.80 -9.98
C LEU A 217 -6.35 31.28 -10.88
N ASP A 218 -5.88 30.45 -11.82
CA ASP A 218 -4.91 30.90 -12.80
C ASP A 218 -4.93 30.07 -14.09
N VAL A 219 -5.43 30.69 -15.16
CA VAL A 219 -5.37 30.16 -16.53
C VAL A 219 -3.91 30.06 -17.01
N LYS A 220 -2.96 30.81 -16.43
CA LYS A 220 -1.56 30.84 -16.88
C LYS A 220 -0.75 29.63 -16.41
N GLY A 221 -1.02 29.11 -15.22
CA GLY A 221 -0.28 27.96 -14.67
C GLY A 221 -0.50 26.70 -15.48
N CYS A 222 -1.71 26.52 -15.99
CA CYS A 222 -2.07 25.45 -16.92
C CYS A 222 -2.03 25.88 -18.39
N GLY A 223 -1.23 26.90 -18.75
CA GLY A 223 -0.95 27.26 -20.15
C GLY A 223 -2.17 27.69 -20.98
N GLY A 224 -3.25 28.16 -20.36
CA GLY A 224 -4.49 28.53 -21.03
C GLY A 224 -5.65 27.57 -20.78
N LEU A 225 -5.39 26.39 -20.22
CA LEU A 225 -6.40 25.35 -20.02
C LEU A 225 -7.38 25.73 -18.92
N ARG A 226 -8.68 25.53 -19.20
CA ARG A 226 -9.78 25.75 -18.26
C ARG A 226 -10.45 24.45 -17.82
N GLY A 227 -9.77 23.32 -17.95
CA GLY A 227 -10.30 22.03 -17.52
C GLY A 227 -10.24 21.85 -16.01
N PRO A 228 -10.48 20.61 -15.52
CA PRO A 228 -10.28 20.27 -14.12
C PRO A 228 -8.83 20.54 -13.69
N MET A 229 -8.67 21.34 -12.64
CA MET A 229 -7.38 21.66 -12.04
C MET A 229 -7.39 21.32 -10.55
N ALA A 230 -6.29 20.75 -10.06
CA ALA A 230 -6.09 20.46 -8.64
C ALA A 230 -4.62 20.59 -8.26
N ILE A 231 -4.35 21.01 -7.03
CA ILE A 231 -3.01 20.99 -6.43
C ILE A 231 -2.94 19.76 -5.53
N ILE A 232 -2.01 18.87 -5.84
CA ILE A 232 -1.83 17.62 -5.14
C ILE A 232 -0.54 17.65 -4.34
N VAL A 233 -0.67 17.31 -3.07
CA VAL A 233 0.44 17.03 -2.17
C VAL A 233 0.54 15.52 -2.00
N SER A 234 1.58 14.90 -2.54
CA SER A 234 1.80 13.46 -2.43
C SER A 234 2.75 13.17 -1.27
N GLU A 235 2.32 12.36 -0.30
CA GLU A 235 3.19 11.96 0.81
C GLU A 235 4.40 11.18 0.31
N GLU A 236 5.56 11.54 0.87
CA GLU A 236 6.80 10.79 0.67
C GLU A 236 6.60 9.32 1.07
N THR A 237 7.27 8.43 0.33
CA THR A 237 7.21 6.99 0.62
C THR A 237 8.61 6.42 0.84
N PRO A 238 8.73 5.43 1.75
CA PRO A 238 10.02 4.82 2.05
C PRO A 238 10.55 4.02 0.86
N GLN A 239 11.86 4.14 0.58
CA GLN A 239 12.56 3.34 -0.44
C GLN A 239 13.48 2.25 0.12
N GLY A 240 13.88 1.33 -0.77
CA GLY A 240 14.74 0.19 -0.49
C GLY A 240 13.99 -1.07 -0.03
N LEU A 241 14.75 -2.14 0.23
CA LEU A 241 14.22 -3.43 0.70
C LEU A 241 13.38 -3.27 1.98
N LEU A 242 13.84 -2.42 2.90
CA LEU A 242 13.10 -2.08 4.11
C LEU A 242 11.81 -1.34 3.75
N GLY A 243 11.85 -0.30 2.90
CA GLY A 243 10.65 0.41 2.46
C GLY A 243 9.61 -0.48 1.76
N GLU A 244 10.04 -1.46 0.95
CA GLU A 244 9.12 -2.42 0.32
C GLU A 244 8.45 -3.33 1.34
N THR A 245 9.21 -3.90 2.28
CA THR A 245 8.62 -4.71 3.36
C THR A 245 7.70 -3.88 4.26
N LEU A 246 8.05 -2.62 4.54
CA LEU A 246 7.25 -1.69 5.34
C LEU A 246 5.98 -1.21 4.62
N SER A 247 6.02 -1.11 3.29
CA SER A 247 4.83 -0.77 2.50
C SER A 247 3.77 -1.86 2.55
N LYS A 248 4.17 -3.12 2.77
CA LYS A 248 3.30 -4.30 2.84
C LYS A 248 2.96 -4.74 4.26
N PHE A 249 3.90 -4.61 5.19
CA PHE A 249 3.79 -5.03 6.58
C PHE A 249 4.15 -3.88 7.53
N SER A 250 3.32 -3.64 8.54
CA SER A 250 3.66 -2.69 9.59
C SER A 250 4.94 -3.09 10.32
N ILE A 251 5.75 -2.11 10.73
CA ILE A 251 6.96 -2.28 11.55
C ILE A 251 6.68 -3.18 12.76
N TRP A 252 5.52 -2.97 13.40
CA TRP A 252 5.05 -3.77 14.53
C TRP A 252 4.85 -5.24 14.18
N GLY A 253 4.28 -5.53 13.01
CA GLY A 253 4.06 -6.89 12.54
C GLY A 253 5.39 -7.61 12.32
N LEU A 254 6.33 -6.96 11.64
CA LEU A 254 7.65 -7.56 11.40
C LEU A 254 8.41 -7.82 12.71
N TYR A 255 8.40 -6.86 13.63
CA TYR A 255 9.01 -7.00 14.97
C TYR A 255 8.44 -8.20 15.74
N ILE A 256 7.12 -8.30 15.87
CA ILE A 256 6.45 -9.40 16.58
C ILE A 256 6.83 -10.74 15.94
N THR A 257 6.82 -10.81 14.60
CA THR A 257 7.13 -12.04 13.87
C THR A 257 8.57 -12.50 14.12
N PHE A 258 9.53 -11.59 14.07
CA PHE A 258 10.95 -11.88 14.35
C PHE A 258 11.16 -12.33 15.80
N VAL A 259 10.65 -11.58 16.78
CA VAL A 259 10.80 -11.91 18.20
C VAL A 259 10.16 -13.25 18.54
N LEU A 260 8.99 -13.55 17.99
CA LEU A 260 8.35 -14.86 18.17
C LEU A 260 9.15 -16.00 17.55
N ALA A 261 9.73 -15.80 16.36
CA ALA A 261 10.57 -16.80 15.70
C ALA A 261 11.81 -17.13 16.55
N VAL A 262 12.53 -16.11 17.03
CA VAL A 262 13.70 -16.31 17.88
C VAL A 262 13.31 -16.89 19.24
N GLY A 263 12.21 -16.42 19.84
CA GLY A 263 11.70 -16.96 21.09
C GLY A 263 11.33 -18.45 20.99
N ARG A 264 10.73 -18.87 19.86
CA ARG A 264 10.47 -20.29 19.57
C ARG A 264 11.77 -21.07 19.43
N PHE A 265 12.77 -20.52 18.74
CA PHE A 265 14.07 -21.17 18.59
C PHE A 265 14.78 -21.39 19.94
N ILE A 266 14.81 -20.37 20.79
CA ILE A 266 15.37 -20.48 22.16
C ILE A 266 14.59 -21.52 22.97
N ARG A 267 13.25 -21.48 22.87
CA ARG A 267 12.40 -22.46 23.55
C ARG A 267 12.73 -23.89 23.12
N LEU A 268 13.02 -24.16 21.84
CA LEU A 268 13.37 -25.50 21.37
C LEU A 268 14.66 -26.03 22.02
N GLN A 269 15.67 -25.19 22.24
CA GLN A 269 16.93 -25.60 22.88
C GLN A 269 16.75 -25.95 24.36
N CYS A 270 15.81 -25.29 25.03
CA CYS A 270 15.51 -25.48 26.46
C CYS A 270 14.30 -26.40 26.72
N SER A 271 13.57 -26.81 25.69
CA SER A 271 12.43 -27.71 25.83
C SER A 271 12.91 -29.15 25.84
N ASP A 272 12.16 -30.01 26.53
CA ASP A 272 12.34 -31.46 26.47
C ASP A 272 13.71 -31.99 26.92
N LEU A 273 14.49 -31.20 27.69
CA LEU A 273 15.74 -31.67 28.29
C LEU A 273 15.54 -32.97 29.07
N ARG A 274 14.43 -33.11 29.78
CA ARG A 274 14.09 -34.34 30.51
C ARG A 274 14.09 -35.58 29.61
N MET A 275 13.59 -35.46 28.37
CA MET A 275 13.53 -36.59 27.44
C MET A 275 14.91 -36.95 26.89
N ARG A 276 15.88 -36.02 26.92
CA ARG A 276 17.26 -36.23 26.48
C ARG A 276 18.16 -36.83 27.57
N ILE A 277 17.82 -36.66 28.86
CA ILE A 277 18.61 -37.15 30.00
C ILE A 277 19.12 -38.59 29.84
N PRO A 278 18.31 -39.59 29.44
CA PRO A 278 18.75 -40.99 29.33
C PRO A 278 19.87 -41.23 28.32
N TYR A 279 20.05 -40.31 27.36
CA TYR A 279 21.01 -40.46 26.26
C TYR A 279 22.21 -39.52 26.40
N GLU A 280 22.10 -38.44 27.18
CA GLU A 280 23.16 -37.44 27.34
C GLU A 280 23.90 -37.54 28.67
N ASN A 281 23.24 -38.00 29.73
CA ASN A 281 23.84 -38.11 31.06
C ASN A 281 24.21 -39.57 31.37
N LEU A 282 25.18 -40.10 30.61
CA LEU A 282 25.70 -41.45 30.79
C LEU A 282 27.01 -41.41 31.61
N PRO A 283 27.22 -42.32 32.60
CA PRO A 283 28.41 -42.30 33.45
C PRO A 283 29.72 -42.57 32.70
N SER A 284 29.72 -43.54 31.77
CA SER A 284 30.85 -43.85 30.88
C SER A 284 30.32 -44.23 29.49
N CYS A 285 31.04 -43.86 28.43
CA CYS A 285 30.66 -44.17 27.05
C CYS A 285 31.66 -45.12 26.36
N ASP A 286 32.71 -45.56 27.06
CA ASP A 286 33.86 -46.24 26.44
C ASP A 286 33.47 -47.54 25.74
N ARG A 287 32.59 -48.35 26.34
CA ARG A 287 32.07 -49.59 25.71
C ARG A 287 31.23 -49.32 24.47
N LEU A 288 30.44 -48.24 24.48
CA LEU A 288 29.64 -47.83 23.31
C LEU A 288 30.54 -47.28 22.20
N ILE A 289 31.58 -46.53 22.56
CA ILE A 289 32.58 -46.02 21.62
C ILE A 289 33.34 -47.19 20.99
N ALA A 290 33.77 -48.18 21.77
CA ALA A 290 34.44 -49.38 21.25
C ALA A 290 33.57 -50.13 20.23
N ILE A 291 32.27 -50.32 20.50
CA ILE A 291 31.34 -50.93 19.52
C ILE A 291 31.27 -50.08 18.23
N CYS A 292 31.24 -48.74 18.34
CA CYS A 292 31.26 -47.86 17.18
C CYS A 292 32.58 -47.94 16.40
N GLU A 293 33.71 -48.08 17.09
CA GLU A 293 35.03 -48.26 16.49
C GLU A 293 35.15 -49.62 15.79
N ASP A 294 34.64 -50.70 16.39
CA ASP A 294 34.59 -52.03 15.78
C ASP A 294 33.70 -52.06 14.53
N ILE A 295 32.56 -51.36 14.54
CA ILE A 295 31.71 -51.16 13.35
C ILE A 295 32.52 -50.43 12.26
N TYR A 296 33.26 -49.39 12.63
CA TYR A 296 34.08 -48.63 11.70
C TYR A 296 35.22 -49.48 11.10
N ALA A 297 35.88 -50.31 11.92
CA ALA A 297 36.93 -51.23 11.49
C ALA A 297 36.40 -52.32 10.55
N ALA A 298 35.30 -53.00 10.92
CA ALA A 298 34.66 -54.01 10.08
C ALA A 298 34.24 -53.46 8.71
N ARG A 299 33.75 -52.20 8.68
CA ARG A 299 33.43 -51.50 7.43
C ARG A 299 34.67 -51.21 6.58
N ALA A 300 35.79 -50.83 7.21
CA ALA A 300 37.05 -50.55 6.51
C ALA A 300 37.68 -51.81 5.89
N GLU A 301 37.50 -52.97 6.55
CA GLU A 301 38.00 -54.27 6.09
C GLU A 301 37.03 -54.97 5.10
N GLY A 302 35.79 -54.46 4.98
CA GLY A 302 34.77 -55.00 4.08
C GLY A 302 34.03 -56.22 4.65
N GLU A 303 34.11 -56.46 5.97
CA GLU A 303 33.42 -57.55 6.66
C GLU A 303 31.96 -57.18 7.00
N LEU A 304 31.12 -57.08 5.96
CA LEU A 304 29.73 -56.60 6.08
C LEU A 304 28.85 -57.40 7.05
N VAL A 305 29.11 -58.70 7.21
CA VAL A 305 28.34 -59.56 8.13
C VAL A 305 28.62 -59.19 9.59
N VAL A 306 29.88 -58.91 9.92
CA VAL A 306 30.29 -58.50 11.27
C VAL A 306 29.76 -57.11 11.57
N GLU A 307 29.85 -56.20 10.59
CA GLU A 307 29.26 -54.85 10.67
C GLU A 307 27.75 -54.90 10.99
N GLU A 308 26.99 -55.74 10.28
CA GLU A 308 25.54 -55.88 10.50
C GLU A 308 25.22 -56.38 11.92
N ILE A 309 25.95 -57.37 12.41
CA ILE A 309 25.76 -57.93 13.75
C ILE A 309 26.04 -56.86 14.83
N LEU A 310 27.13 -56.11 14.68
CA LEU A 310 27.49 -55.04 15.62
C LEU A 310 26.50 -53.87 15.57
N TYR A 311 26.02 -53.49 14.38
CA TYR A 311 24.99 -52.47 14.21
C TYR A 311 23.68 -52.84 14.92
N TRP A 312 23.18 -54.06 14.72
CA TRP A 312 21.97 -54.52 15.40
C TRP A 312 22.14 -54.62 16.91
N THR A 313 23.35 -54.96 17.37
CA THR A 313 23.71 -54.93 18.79
C THR A 313 23.59 -53.51 19.35
N LEU A 314 24.13 -52.50 18.66
CA LEU A 314 24.01 -51.09 19.04
C LEU A 314 22.54 -50.64 19.09
N VAL A 315 21.75 -50.95 18.07
CA VAL A 315 20.31 -50.61 18.03
C VAL A 315 19.55 -51.26 19.19
N LYS A 316 19.87 -52.51 19.53
CA LYS A 316 19.24 -53.22 20.66
C LYS A 316 19.56 -52.56 21.99
N ILE A 317 20.78 -52.05 22.16
CA ILE A 317 21.19 -51.30 23.35
C ILE A 317 20.38 -49.99 23.44
N TYR A 318 20.30 -49.19 22.38
CA TYR A 318 19.55 -47.93 22.37
C TYR A 318 18.02 -48.10 22.49
N ARG A 319 17.47 -49.27 22.13
CA ARG A 319 16.03 -49.57 22.28
C ARG A 319 15.63 -49.91 23.72
N SER A 320 16.57 -50.28 24.60
CA SER A 320 16.30 -50.67 25.98
C SER A 320 17.09 -49.81 26.97
N PRO A 321 16.42 -48.92 27.75
CA PRO A 321 17.10 -48.07 28.73
C PRO A 321 17.89 -48.85 29.77
N HIS A 322 17.45 -50.06 30.14
CA HIS A 322 18.16 -50.93 31.07
C HIS A 322 19.46 -51.45 30.47
N MET A 323 19.46 -51.84 29.19
CA MET A 323 20.68 -52.27 28.50
C MET A 323 21.66 -51.11 28.34
N LEU A 324 21.15 -49.92 27.98
CA LEU A 324 21.97 -48.72 27.86
C LEU A 324 22.67 -48.37 29.19
N LEU A 325 21.96 -48.42 30.31
CA LEU A 325 22.55 -48.22 31.63
C LEU A 325 23.60 -49.27 31.97
N GLU A 326 23.36 -50.55 31.69
CA GLU A 326 24.32 -51.63 31.95
C GLU A 326 25.64 -51.43 31.19
N TYR A 327 25.56 -51.00 29.93
CA TYR A 327 26.71 -50.77 29.06
C TYR A 327 27.46 -49.46 29.34
N THR A 328 26.90 -48.58 30.19
CA THR A 328 27.45 -47.25 30.50
C THR A 328 27.82 -47.09 31.97
N LYS A 329 27.88 -48.21 32.72
CA LYS A 329 28.41 -48.22 34.08
C LYS A 329 29.91 -47.93 34.05
N SER A 330 30.37 -47.10 34.98
CA SER A 330 31.79 -47.02 35.32
C SER A 330 32.23 -48.36 35.90
N ASP A 331 33.29 -48.94 35.36
CA ASP A 331 33.94 -50.14 35.93
C ASP A 331 34.57 -49.85 37.31
#